data_AF-A0A1G8PWJ5-F1
#
_entry.id   AF-A0A1G8PWJ5-F1
#
_cell.length_a   1.000
_cell.length_b   1.000
_cell.length_c   1.000
_cell.angle_alpha   90.00
_cell.angle_beta   90.00
_cell.angle_gamma   90.00
#
_symmetry.space_group_name_H-M   'P 1'
#
loop_
_entity.id
_entity.type
_entity.pdbx_description
1 polymer ?
#
loop_
_entity_poly.entity_id
_entity_poly.type
_entity_poly.pdbx_seq_one_letter_code
_entity_poly.pdbx_strand_id
1 'polypeptide(L)'
;MPTPIIVLAGQSNAARLSGEVIRSLDERYWAGQYELVRVYSSGAPLTSTRATKSDWLTSGELRSQLVTATVAALRQHSDGYVAGVIWVQGEADTDSSGIPAQYDDAFFDLLDDFRDGVRRVIGTRAQVDTAPVAISGLSEHAPEAPNRKHWTTIQTTLDAIGAARAGIVTVDPDAVASEQRLRPGAMFSDGLHYSNGFSPMLANALVGGLDAATRELGSGSAFGRVHSLPDAARMIGGQGDDIFYVDDRGDRVVEDAGHGNDTVISSISFALRDHSQHLEVLDLTGTADLWGTGNGAANRITGNDGDNVLNGAWGNDTLIGGNGNDRLWDSKGADRLVGGRGNDVYLYDNDGDQIVEAAGEGMDMVYATRSIELRHHSQHIERLALLGAAAINGTGNGADNMIIGNVGNNMLNGAWGNDTLRGGAGNDTLRDSAGNDVLEGGSGADVFVFGAGFGKDVVTDFDPLQRGEVIDLSGVPTIDDYADLRQNHMTQSGDNVLIRDGAGNHVILLDVWLGQLSADDFVF
;
A
#
# COMPACT_ATOMS: atom_id res chain seq x y z
N MET A 1 9.20 -11.41 -6.19
CA MET A 1 9.07 -12.81 -6.62
C MET A 1 8.07 -13.48 -5.69
N PRO A 2 6.89 -13.89 -6.18
CA PRO A 2 5.95 -14.68 -5.40
C PRO A 2 6.03 -16.13 -5.86
N THR A 3 6.37 -17.04 -4.95
CA THR A 3 6.53 -18.45 -5.30
C THR A 3 5.74 -19.28 -4.30
N PRO A 4 4.46 -19.59 -4.58
CA PRO A 4 3.68 -20.55 -3.82
C PRO A 4 4.43 -21.87 -3.59
N ILE A 5 4.48 -22.30 -2.33
CA ILE A 5 5.13 -23.57 -1.99
C ILE A 5 4.08 -24.68 -1.92
N ILE A 6 4.32 -25.77 -2.65
CA ILE A 6 3.46 -26.95 -2.66
C ILE A 6 4.20 -28.08 -1.96
N VAL A 7 3.56 -28.74 -1.03
CA VAL A 7 4.14 -29.87 -0.31
C VAL A 7 3.49 -31.16 -0.77
N LEU A 8 4.25 -32.02 -1.44
CA LEU A 8 3.82 -33.37 -1.83
C LEU A 8 4.36 -34.39 -0.83
N ALA A 9 3.44 -35.05 -0.12
CA ALA A 9 3.74 -36.07 0.88
C ALA A 9 3.02 -37.39 0.59
N GLY A 10 3.67 -38.52 0.87
CA GLY A 10 3.06 -39.84 0.69
C GLY A 10 4.06 -41.00 0.55
N GLN A 11 3.63 -42.13 -0.01
CA GLN A 11 4.50 -43.29 -0.25
C GLN A 11 5.03 -43.34 -1.70
N SER A 12 5.39 -44.53 -2.20
CA SER A 12 5.94 -44.73 -3.55
C SER A 12 5.06 -44.19 -4.69
N ASN A 13 3.74 -44.12 -4.48
CA ASN A 13 2.80 -43.52 -5.43
C ASN A 13 2.98 -42.01 -5.56
N ALA A 14 3.23 -41.30 -4.46
CA ALA A 14 3.53 -39.87 -4.50
C ALA A 14 4.80 -39.59 -5.31
N ALA A 15 5.83 -40.43 -5.16
CA ALA A 15 7.06 -40.30 -5.93
C ALA A 15 6.83 -40.43 -7.44
N ARG A 16 6.03 -41.41 -7.87
CA ARG A 16 5.67 -41.58 -9.30
C ARG A 16 4.76 -40.47 -9.81
N LEU A 17 3.82 -40.00 -9.00
CA LEU A 17 2.93 -38.90 -9.37
C LEU A 17 3.64 -37.55 -9.40
N SER A 18 4.74 -37.37 -8.67
CA SER A 18 5.40 -36.06 -8.52
C SER A 18 5.76 -35.38 -9.85
N GLY A 19 6.22 -36.13 -10.85
CA GLY A 19 6.50 -35.56 -12.19
C GLY A 19 5.24 -35.16 -12.96
N GLU A 20 4.14 -35.86 -12.74
CA GLU A 20 2.84 -35.56 -13.34
C GLU A 20 2.15 -34.38 -12.64
N VAL A 21 2.33 -34.27 -11.32
CA VAL A 21 1.91 -33.10 -10.52
C VAL A 21 2.65 -31.86 -11.00
N ILE A 22 3.97 -31.92 -11.18
CA ILE A 22 4.76 -30.82 -11.76
C ILE A 22 4.19 -30.42 -13.12
N ARG A 23 3.97 -31.39 -14.02
CA ARG A 23 3.43 -31.08 -15.34
C ARG A 23 2.05 -30.44 -15.26
N SER A 24 1.17 -30.94 -14.39
CA SER A 24 -0.16 -30.39 -14.16
C SER A 24 -0.10 -28.95 -13.64
N LEU A 25 0.83 -28.67 -12.73
CA LEU A 25 1.08 -27.34 -12.20
C LEU A 25 1.65 -26.40 -13.26
N ASP A 26 2.63 -26.86 -14.06
CA ASP A 26 3.20 -26.10 -15.16
C ASP A 26 2.15 -25.78 -16.24
N GLU A 27 1.27 -26.74 -16.57
CA GLU A 27 0.19 -26.59 -17.55
C GLU A 27 -0.88 -25.60 -17.08
N ARG A 28 -1.19 -25.57 -15.77
CA ARG A 28 -2.24 -24.71 -15.22
C ARG A 28 -1.74 -23.34 -14.76
N TYR A 29 -0.49 -23.23 -14.31
CA TYR A 29 0.03 -22.08 -13.56
C TYR A 29 1.46 -21.66 -13.95
N TRP A 30 2.00 -22.20 -15.05
CA TRP A 30 3.33 -21.92 -15.62
C TRP A 30 4.53 -22.35 -14.74
N ALA A 31 5.58 -22.81 -15.41
CA ALA A 31 6.80 -23.27 -14.75
C ALA A 31 7.52 -22.12 -14.03
N GLY A 32 7.99 -22.37 -12.80
CA GLY A 32 8.77 -21.41 -12.01
C GLY A 32 7.93 -20.50 -11.09
N GLN A 33 6.60 -20.65 -11.11
CA GLN A 33 5.72 -19.95 -10.17
C GLN A 33 5.60 -20.66 -8.82
N TYR A 34 6.08 -21.89 -8.64
CA TYR A 34 5.94 -22.63 -7.39
C TYR A 34 7.23 -23.38 -7.02
N GLU A 35 7.40 -23.66 -5.72
CA GLU A 35 8.44 -24.57 -5.24
C GLU A 35 7.79 -25.84 -4.69
N LEU A 36 8.12 -26.99 -5.29
CA LEU A 36 7.58 -28.28 -4.87
C LEU A 36 8.51 -28.98 -3.88
N VAL A 37 8.09 -29.04 -2.62
CA VAL A 37 8.73 -29.85 -1.57
C VAL A 37 8.21 -31.27 -1.67
N ARG A 38 9.12 -32.25 -1.79
CA ARG A 38 8.79 -33.66 -1.98
C ARG A 38 9.35 -34.49 -0.86
N VAL A 39 8.49 -35.12 -0.06
CA VAL A 39 8.90 -35.98 1.05
C VAL A 39 8.11 -37.29 1.01
N TYR A 40 8.81 -38.42 1.09
CA TYR A 40 8.23 -39.75 0.89
C TYR A 40 8.55 -40.71 2.05
N SER A 41 7.65 -41.65 2.37
CA SER A 41 7.82 -42.65 3.44
C SER A 41 7.42 -44.08 3.01
N SER A 42 7.90 -45.13 3.71
CA SER A 42 7.62 -46.55 3.38
C SER A 42 6.34 -47.11 3.99
N GLY A 43 5.69 -46.34 4.84
CA GLY A 43 4.67 -46.80 5.77
C GLY A 43 3.60 -45.75 5.96
N ALA A 44 2.47 -46.18 6.51
CA ALA A 44 1.50 -45.29 7.13
C ALA A 44 2.22 -44.20 7.95
N PRO A 45 1.85 -42.93 7.83
CA PRO A 45 2.39 -41.89 8.70
C PRO A 45 1.91 -41.99 10.16
N LEU A 46 0.99 -42.91 10.44
CA LEU A 46 -0.01 -42.66 11.47
C LEU A 46 -0.05 -43.68 12.60
N THR A 47 0.31 -44.96 12.41
CA THR A 47 0.08 -45.95 13.49
C THR A 47 1.06 -47.11 13.67
N SER A 48 2.07 -47.41 12.82
CA SER A 48 3.00 -48.49 13.20
C SER A 48 4.41 -48.54 12.60
N THR A 49 5.31 -49.08 13.42
CA THR A 49 6.71 -49.45 13.17
C THR A 49 6.84 -50.62 12.20
N ARG A 50 7.00 -50.36 10.90
CA ARG A 50 7.47 -51.38 9.94
C ARG A 50 9.00 -51.34 9.85
N ALA A 51 9.66 -52.02 10.78
CA ALA A 51 11.12 -51.97 10.98
C ALA A 51 11.99 -52.73 9.95
N THR A 52 11.53 -53.01 8.72
CA THR A 52 12.24 -53.94 7.81
C THR A 52 12.54 -53.43 6.40
N LYS A 53 12.28 -52.17 6.06
CA LYS A 53 12.78 -51.56 4.81
C LYS A 53 13.77 -50.44 5.18
N SER A 54 15.04 -50.61 4.85
CA SER A 54 16.15 -49.70 5.19
C SER A 54 16.14 -48.37 4.42
N ASP A 55 15.32 -48.25 3.39
CA ASP A 55 15.48 -47.21 2.36
C ASP A 55 14.44 -46.07 2.47
N TRP A 56 13.72 -45.97 3.59
CA TRP A 56 12.53 -45.12 3.71
C TRP A 56 12.27 -44.60 5.13
N LEU A 57 11.57 -43.45 5.25
CA LEU A 57 11.38 -42.70 6.51
C LEU A 57 10.31 -43.27 7.45
N THR A 58 10.57 -43.21 8.75
CA THR A 58 9.58 -43.33 9.85
C THR A 58 8.63 -42.13 9.90
N SER A 59 7.54 -42.21 10.67
CA SER A 59 6.58 -41.10 10.85
C SER A 59 7.23 -39.85 11.46
N GLY A 60 8.13 -40.02 12.42
CA GLY A 60 8.90 -38.92 13.02
C GLY A 60 9.91 -38.31 12.04
N GLU A 61 10.58 -39.12 11.23
CA GLU A 61 11.47 -38.65 10.18
C GLU A 61 10.73 -37.92 9.06
N LEU A 62 9.54 -38.40 8.67
CA LEU A 62 8.66 -37.74 7.70
C LEU A 62 8.26 -36.34 8.20
N ARG A 63 7.77 -36.24 9.44
CA ARG A 63 7.45 -34.96 10.10
C ARG A 63 8.63 -34.01 10.07
N SER A 64 9.79 -34.48 10.53
CA SER A 64 11.01 -33.68 10.58
C SER A 64 11.45 -33.22 9.20
N GLN A 65 11.37 -34.07 8.17
CA GLN A 65 11.80 -33.72 6.82
C GLN A 65 10.83 -32.77 6.13
N LEU A 66 9.51 -32.94 6.31
CA LEU A 66 8.51 -32.00 5.81
C LEU A 66 8.78 -30.60 6.35
N VAL A 67 8.94 -30.47 7.68
CA VAL A 67 9.27 -29.19 8.32
C VAL A 67 10.60 -28.63 7.79
N THR A 68 11.65 -29.46 7.75
CA THR A 68 12.98 -29.00 7.34
C THR A 68 13.01 -28.52 5.89
N ALA A 69 12.40 -29.28 4.98
CA ALA A 69 12.39 -28.96 3.55
C ALA A 69 11.50 -27.75 3.27
N THR A 70 10.31 -27.67 3.88
CA THR A 70 9.43 -26.51 3.76
C THR A 70 10.06 -25.24 4.34
N VAL A 71 10.76 -25.32 5.48
CA VAL A 71 11.52 -24.18 6.01
C VAL A 71 12.67 -23.77 5.10
N ALA A 72 13.37 -24.73 4.50
CA ALA A 72 14.45 -24.43 3.55
C ALA A 72 13.94 -23.72 2.29
N ALA A 73 12.78 -24.14 1.77
CA ALA A 73 12.05 -23.47 0.70
C ALA A 73 11.62 -22.05 1.12
N LEU A 74 10.92 -21.93 2.25
CA LEU A 74 10.43 -20.64 2.80
C LEU A 74 11.55 -19.64 3.15
N ARG A 75 12.80 -20.08 3.34
CA ARG A 75 13.94 -19.15 3.53
C ARG A 75 14.44 -18.54 2.22
N GLN A 76 14.15 -19.17 1.10
CA GLN A 76 14.50 -18.67 -0.23
C GLN A 76 13.42 -17.73 -0.79
N HIS A 77 12.22 -17.74 -0.22
CA HIS A 77 11.05 -16.99 -0.69
C HIS A 77 10.46 -16.11 0.42
N SER A 78 10.33 -14.81 0.18
CA SER A 78 10.02 -13.81 1.22
C SER A 78 8.53 -13.68 1.59
N ASP A 79 7.63 -14.38 0.89
CA ASP A 79 6.17 -14.23 1.01
C ASP A 79 5.52 -15.15 2.06
N GLY A 80 6.23 -16.16 2.57
CA GLY A 80 5.75 -17.02 3.66
C GLY A 80 4.57 -17.93 3.27
N TYR A 81 4.27 -18.07 1.98
CA TYR A 81 3.00 -18.66 1.53
C TYR A 81 3.14 -20.13 1.10
N VAL A 82 2.34 -21.00 1.70
CA VAL A 82 2.21 -22.42 1.30
C VAL A 82 0.87 -22.56 0.58
N ALA A 83 0.93 -22.69 -0.74
CA ALA A 83 -0.25 -22.74 -1.61
C ALA A 83 -1.09 -24.00 -1.46
N GLY A 84 -0.49 -25.08 -0.95
CA GLY A 84 -1.26 -26.27 -0.62
C GLY A 84 -0.40 -27.49 -0.33
N VAL A 85 -1.06 -28.50 0.21
CA VAL A 85 -0.46 -29.80 0.53
C VAL A 85 -1.17 -30.87 -0.29
N ILE A 86 -0.42 -31.61 -1.10
CA ILE A 86 -0.91 -32.80 -1.79
C ILE A 86 -0.47 -34.02 -0.99
N TRP A 87 -1.45 -34.75 -0.51
CA TRP A 87 -1.24 -36.00 0.22
C TRP A 87 -1.67 -37.19 -0.63
N VAL A 88 -0.77 -38.13 -0.89
CA VAL A 88 -1.12 -39.37 -1.62
C VAL A 88 -0.92 -40.58 -0.73
N GLN A 89 -2.02 -41.27 -0.47
CA GLN A 89 -2.07 -42.43 0.40
C GLN A 89 -1.39 -43.67 -0.23
N GLY A 90 -0.84 -44.56 0.60
CA GLY A 90 -0.08 -45.74 0.16
C GLY A 90 -0.46 -47.05 0.86
N GLU A 91 -0.05 -48.18 0.28
CA GLU A 91 -0.53 -49.56 0.58
C GLU A 91 -0.28 -50.03 2.02
N ALA A 92 0.80 -49.54 2.65
CA ALA A 92 1.26 -50.06 3.94
C ALA A 92 0.30 -49.83 5.13
N ASP A 93 -0.76 -49.05 4.93
CA ASP A 93 -1.81 -48.76 5.93
C ASP A 93 -2.84 -49.88 6.14
N THR A 94 -2.73 -50.98 5.41
CA THR A 94 -3.71 -52.07 5.49
C THR A 94 -3.31 -53.28 6.31
N ASP A 95 -2.06 -53.32 6.82
CA ASP A 95 -1.60 -54.47 7.60
C ASP A 95 -2.33 -54.63 8.94
N SER A 96 -2.24 -55.82 9.53
CA SER A 96 -3.01 -56.25 10.70
C SER A 96 -2.79 -55.44 11.99
N SER A 97 -1.92 -54.42 11.98
CA SER A 97 -1.62 -53.55 13.12
C SER A 97 -2.38 -52.22 13.11
N GLY A 98 -2.88 -51.77 11.95
CA GLY A 98 -3.62 -50.52 11.86
C GLY A 98 -5.04 -50.67 12.40
N ILE A 99 -5.45 -49.81 13.34
CA ILE A 99 -6.84 -49.71 13.78
C ILE A 99 -7.49 -48.57 12.98
N PRO A 100 -8.42 -48.84 12.04
CA PRO A 100 -9.01 -47.81 11.17
C PRO A 100 -9.64 -46.64 11.95
N ALA A 101 -10.11 -46.90 13.17
CA ALA A 101 -10.71 -45.91 14.05
C ALA A 101 -9.74 -44.80 14.50
N GLN A 102 -8.42 -44.95 14.32
CA GLN A 102 -7.41 -43.96 14.72
C GLN A 102 -6.84 -43.18 13.53
N TYR A 103 -7.30 -43.47 12.31
CA TYR A 103 -6.73 -42.91 11.09
C TYR A 103 -6.99 -41.39 10.96
N ASP A 104 -8.17 -40.94 11.38
CA ASP A 104 -8.56 -39.52 11.43
C ASP A 104 -7.65 -38.72 12.38
N ASP A 105 -7.63 -39.10 13.66
CA ASP A 105 -6.82 -38.42 14.69
C ASP A 105 -5.36 -38.30 14.29
N ALA A 106 -4.79 -39.41 13.81
CA ALA A 106 -3.39 -39.43 13.48
C ALA A 106 -3.06 -38.54 12.26
N PHE A 107 -3.94 -38.49 11.24
CA PHE A 107 -3.78 -37.62 10.08
C PHE A 107 -3.68 -36.15 10.50
N PHE A 108 -4.53 -35.75 11.44
CA PHE A 108 -4.51 -34.39 11.97
C PHE A 108 -3.32 -34.12 12.87
N ASP A 109 -2.93 -35.07 13.73
CA ASP A 109 -1.70 -34.94 14.51
C ASP A 109 -0.49 -34.70 13.59
N LEU A 110 -0.44 -35.33 12.42
CA LEU A 110 0.62 -35.12 11.44
C LEU A 110 0.61 -33.71 10.85
N LEU A 111 -0.55 -33.25 10.44
CA LEU A 111 -0.71 -31.94 9.82
C LEU A 111 -0.44 -30.82 10.83
N ASP A 112 -0.89 -30.99 12.08
CA ASP A 112 -0.66 -30.07 13.18
C ASP A 112 0.82 -30.02 13.57
N ASP A 113 1.50 -31.18 13.68
CA ASP A 113 2.94 -31.23 13.93
C ASP A 113 3.76 -30.54 12.82
N PHE A 114 3.34 -30.71 11.56
CA PHE A 114 3.94 -30.03 10.42
C PHE A 114 3.77 -28.51 10.54
N ARG A 115 2.54 -28.03 10.74
CA ARG A 115 2.23 -26.60 10.89
C ARG A 115 2.98 -25.99 12.06
N ASP A 116 2.96 -26.64 13.23
CA ASP A 116 3.68 -26.19 14.43
C ASP A 116 5.20 -26.24 14.27
N GLY A 117 5.72 -27.24 13.57
CA GLY A 117 7.13 -27.32 13.20
C GLY A 117 7.57 -26.14 12.34
N VAL A 118 6.80 -25.80 11.30
CA VAL A 118 7.08 -24.65 10.44
C VAL A 118 6.97 -23.33 11.23
N ARG A 119 5.87 -23.11 11.97
CA ARG A 119 5.65 -21.91 12.81
C ARG A 119 6.81 -21.66 13.78
N ARG A 120 7.34 -22.70 14.43
CA ARG A 120 8.45 -22.56 15.39
C ARG A 120 9.72 -21.98 14.79
N VAL A 121 9.95 -22.15 13.49
CA VAL A 121 11.21 -21.76 12.84
C VAL A 121 11.10 -20.41 12.12
N ILE A 122 9.94 -20.09 11.53
CA ILE A 122 9.77 -18.88 10.71
C ILE A 122 8.69 -17.91 11.26
N GLY A 123 8.08 -18.21 12.40
CA GLY A 123 7.08 -17.37 13.07
C GLY A 123 5.68 -17.44 12.44
N THR A 124 4.78 -16.56 12.87
CA THR A 124 3.38 -16.47 12.38
C THR A 124 3.25 -15.90 10.96
N ARG A 125 4.37 -15.60 10.29
CA ARG A 125 4.41 -15.15 8.88
C ARG A 125 3.96 -16.22 7.90
N ALA A 126 3.96 -17.50 8.30
CA ALA A 126 3.56 -18.58 7.41
C ALA A 126 2.04 -18.74 7.38
N GLN A 127 1.41 -18.51 6.22
CA GLN A 127 -0.01 -18.86 5.99
C GLN A 127 -0.20 -20.39 5.85
N VAL A 128 0.61 -21.20 6.54
CA VAL A 128 0.62 -22.67 6.47
C VAL A 128 -0.62 -23.30 7.11
N ASP A 129 -1.30 -22.54 7.97
CA ASP A 129 -2.49 -22.99 8.70
C ASP A 129 -3.75 -23.00 7.84
N THR A 130 -3.78 -22.08 6.88
CA THR A 130 -4.83 -21.92 5.88
C THR A 130 -4.48 -22.62 4.58
N ALA A 131 -3.34 -23.33 4.51
CA ALA A 131 -2.94 -24.05 3.31
C ALA A 131 -3.99 -25.13 2.98
N PRO A 132 -4.59 -25.09 1.78
CA PRO A 132 -5.55 -26.10 1.35
C PRO A 132 -4.85 -27.46 1.21
N VAL A 133 -5.61 -28.54 1.46
CA VAL A 133 -5.08 -29.90 1.42
C VAL A 133 -5.88 -30.73 0.42
N ALA A 134 -5.21 -31.30 -0.58
CA ALA A 134 -5.80 -32.28 -1.48
C ALA A 134 -5.27 -33.67 -1.11
N ILE A 135 -6.17 -34.57 -0.78
CA ILE A 135 -5.84 -35.92 -0.33
C ILE A 135 -6.35 -36.90 -1.35
N SER A 136 -5.48 -37.75 -1.88
CA SER A 136 -5.91 -38.92 -2.65
C SER A 136 -5.77 -40.16 -1.79
N GLY A 137 -6.88 -40.90 -1.68
CA GLY A 137 -6.88 -42.25 -1.13
C GLY A 137 -6.34 -43.25 -2.15
N LEU A 138 -6.71 -44.52 -2.00
CA LEU A 138 -6.29 -45.55 -2.93
C LEU A 138 -7.52 -46.21 -3.58
N SER A 139 -7.38 -46.64 -4.83
CA SER A 139 -8.45 -47.26 -5.62
C SER A 139 -8.86 -48.64 -5.12
N GLU A 140 -10.16 -48.90 -4.97
CA GLU A 140 -10.71 -50.22 -4.64
C GLU A 140 -10.31 -51.32 -5.64
N HIS A 141 -9.86 -50.92 -6.83
CA HIS A 141 -9.40 -51.78 -7.91
C HIS A 141 -7.90 -52.10 -7.91
N ALA A 142 -7.13 -51.63 -6.92
CA ALA A 142 -5.74 -52.02 -6.76
C ALA A 142 -5.61 -53.57 -6.69
N PRO A 143 -4.59 -54.21 -7.28
CA PRO A 143 -4.38 -55.67 -7.25
C PRO A 143 -4.13 -56.32 -5.88
N GLU A 144 -4.83 -57.42 -5.58
CA GLU A 144 -4.83 -58.11 -4.27
C GLU A 144 -3.44 -58.30 -3.63
N ALA A 145 -3.25 -57.62 -2.49
CA ALA A 145 -2.17 -57.83 -1.55
C ALA A 145 -2.70 -58.69 -0.39
N PRO A 146 -1.94 -59.68 0.13
CA PRO A 146 -2.43 -60.64 1.14
C PRO A 146 -2.95 -60.04 2.47
N ASN A 147 -2.75 -58.75 2.73
CA ASN A 147 -3.04 -58.08 4.01
C ASN A 147 -4.09 -56.96 3.91
N ARG A 148 -5.14 -57.10 3.09
CA ARG A 148 -6.15 -56.04 2.84
C ARG A 148 -7.33 -56.05 3.81
N LYS A 149 -7.16 -55.59 5.06
CA LYS A 149 -8.29 -55.63 6.03
C LYS A 149 -9.08 -54.33 6.15
N HIS A 150 -8.54 -53.18 5.73
CA HIS A 150 -9.03 -51.88 6.22
C HIS A 150 -9.19 -50.77 5.16
N TRP A 151 -8.98 -51.09 3.88
CA TRP A 151 -8.96 -50.12 2.78
C TRP A 151 -10.25 -49.31 2.64
N THR A 152 -11.40 -49.99 2.56
CA THR A 152 -12.71 -49.33 2.44
C THR A 152 -12.97 -48.41 3.63
N THR A 153 -12.61 -48.84 4.84
CA THR A 153 -12.76 -48.02 6.04
C THR A 153 -11.88 -46.77 6.01
N ILE A 154 -10.65 -46.89 5.51
CA ILE A 154 -9.74 -45.74 5.35
C ILE A 154 -10.27 -44.77 4.30
N GLN A 155 -10.72 -45.26 3.15
CA GLN A 155 -11.31 -44.41 2.11
C GLN A 155 -12.55 -43.67 2.63
N THR A 156 -13.48 -44.38 3.28
CA THR A 156 -14.65 -43.75 3.92
C THR A 156 -14.26 -42.72 4.97
N THR A 157 -13.16 -42.94 5.70
CA THR A 157 -12.65 -41.97 6.68
C THR A 157 -12.10 -40.73 5.99
N LEU A 158 -11.31 -40.88 4.91
CA LEU A 158 -10.81 -39.76 4.11
C LEU A 158 -11.94 -38.94 3.47
N ASP A 159 -12.97 -39.61 2.95
CA ASP A 159 -14.14 -38.92 2.38
C ASP A 159 -14.90 -38.14 3.47
N ALA A 160 -15.07 -38.73 4.66
CA ALA A 160 -15.68 -38.05 5.80
C ALA A 160 -14.86 -36.85 6.28
N ILE A 161 -13.53 -36.95 6.26
CA ILE A 161 -12.62 -35.85 6.60
C ILE A 161 -12.80 -34.67 5.64
N GLY A 162 -12.76 -34.92 4.32
CA GLY A 162 -12.95 -33.89 3.31
C GLY A 162 -14.33 -33.24 3.40
N ALA A 163 -15.38 -34.03 3.67
CA ALA A 163 -16.74 -33.50 3.82
C ALA A 163 -16.95 -32.67 5.10
N ALA A 164 -16.18 -32.94 6.16
CA ALA A 164 -16.37 -32.32 7.48
C ALA A 164 -15.50 -31.08 7.72
N ARG A 165 -14.46 -30.83 6.91
CA ARG A 165 -13.48 -29.76 7.16
C ARG A 165 -13.22 -28.93 5.91
N ALA A 166 -13.55 -27.64 6.01
CA ALA A 166 -13.25 -26.65 4.97
C ALA A 166 -11.75 -26.62 4.65
N GLY A 167 -11.41 -26.47 3.37
CA GLY A 167 -10.03 -26.43 2.91
C GLY A 167 -9.36 -27.80 2.75
N ILE A 168 -10.09 -28.90 2.95
CA ILE A 168 -9.61 -30.26 2.65
C ILE A 168 -10.49 -30.88 1.57
N VAL A 169 -9.89 -31.29 0.46
CA VAL A 169 -10.58 -31.97 -0.64
C VAL A 169 -10.03 -33.37 -0.81
N THR A 170 -10.93 -34.35 -0.87
CA THR A 170 -10.59 -35.74 -1.15
C THR A 170 -10.80 -36.05 -2.63
N VAL A 171 -9.78 -36.64 -3.27
CA VAL A 171 -9.79 -37.06 -4.66
C VAL A 171 -9.81 -38.58 -4.74
N ASP A 172 -10.95 -39.13 -5.13
CA ASP A 172 -11.15 -40.56 -5.34
C ASP A 172 -10.57 -41.02 -6.70
N PRO A 173 -9.53 -41.88 -6.71
CA PRO A 173 -8.96 -42.40 -7.95
C PRO A 173 -9.94 -43.22 -8.80
N ASP A 174 -10.94 -43.88 -8.21
CA ASP A 174 -11.93 -44.68 -8.95
C ASP A 174 -12.93 -43.79 -9.69
N ALA A 175 -13.32 -42.67 -9.06
CA ALA A 175 -14.10 -41.63 -9.71
C ALA A 175 -13.34 -41.03 -10.90
N VAL A 176 -12.05 -40.72 -10.74
CA VAL A 176 -11.19 -40.22 -11.83
C VAL A 176 -11.10 -41.25 -12.97
N ALA A 177 -10.90 -42.53 -12.66
CA ALA A 177 -10.84 -43.57 -13.69
C ALA A 177 -12.17 -43.72 -14.45
N SER A 178 -13.30 -43.63 -13.73
CA SER A 178 -14.65 -43.73 -14.29
C SER A 178 -14.97 -42.58 -15.23
N GLU A 179 -14.65 -41.34 -14.82
CA GLU A 179 -14.81 -40.14 -15.65
C GLU A 179 -14.03 -40.26 -16.98
N GLN A 180 -12.85 -40.86 -16.90
CA GLN A 180 -11.95 -41.06 -18.03
C GLN A 180 -12.20 -42.36 -18.81
N ARG A 181 -13.25 -43.10 -18.45
CA ARG A 181 -13.67 -44.37 -19.07
C ARG A 181 -12.54 -45.41 -19.13
N LEU A 182 -11.64 -45.39 -18.13
CA LEU A 182 -10.56 -46.35 -18.02
C LEU A 182 -11.04 -47.63 -17.36
N ARG A 183 -10.47 -48.77 -17.78
CA ARG A 183 -10.75 -50.05 -17.12
C ARG A 183 -9.98 -50.11 -15.80
N PRO A 184 -10.58 -50.66 -14.71
CA PRO A 184 -9.92 -50.86 -13.42
C PRO A 184 -8.47 -51.37 -13.49
N GLY A 185 -8.22 -52.42 -14.28
CA GLY A 185 -6.87 -53.01 -14.44
C GLY A 185 -5.85 -52.15 -15.20
N ALA A 186 -6.25 -51.04 -15.82
CA ALA A 186 -5.36 -50.12 -16.53
C ALA A 186 -4.76 -49.05 -15.61
N MET A 187 -5.26 -48.94 -14.38
CA MET A 187 -4.80 -47.93 -13.43
C MET A 187 -3.41 -48.25 -12.87
N PHE A 188 -2.95 -49.49 -12.91
CA PHE A 188 -1.71 -49.92 -12.24
C PHE A 188 -0.69 -50.52 -13.21
N SER A 189 0.59 -50.17 -13.03
CA SER A 189 1.69 -50.62 -13.89
C SER A 189 2.42 -51.88 -13.40
N ASP A 190 2.50 -52.07 -12.08
CA ASP A 190 3.18 -53.20 -11.42
C ASP A 190 2.36 -53.75 -10.25
N GLY A 191 1.06 -53.48 -10.27
CA GLY A 191 0.08 -53.89 -9.27
C GLY A 191 0.04 -53.03 -8.01
N LEU A 192 0.95 -52.08 -7.84
CA LEU A 192 0.98 -51.20 -6.67
C LEU A 192 1.04 -49.72 -7.01
N HIS A 193 1.57 -49.39 -8.19
CA HIS A 193 1.71 -48.01 -8.62
C HIS A 193 0.83 -47.64 -9.79
N TYR A 194 0.38 -46.39 -9.79
CA TYR A 194 -0.37 -45.83 -10.90
C TYR A 194 0.39 -45.94 -12.22
N SER A 195 -0.34 -46.28 -13.29
CA SER A 195 0.20 -46.42 -14.63
C SER A 195 0.53 -45.05 -15.21
N ASN A 196 1.48 -45.00 -16.14
CA ASN A 196 1.85 -43.75 -16.83
C ASN A 196 0.67 -43.10 -17.56
N GLY A 197 -0.37 -43.87 -17.91
CA GLY A 197 -1.59 -43.33 -18.52
C GLY A 197 -2.58 -42.74 -17.52
N PHE A 198 -2.61 -43.24 -16.28
CA PHE A 198 -3.53 -42.79 -15.24
C PHE A 198 -2.94 -41.69 -14.35
N SER A 199 -1.64 -41.74 -14.07
CA SER A 199 -0.92 -40.77 -13.24
C SER A 199 -1.15 -39.29 -13.62
N PRO A 200 -1.15 -38.87 -14.91
CA PRO A 200 -1.45 -37.49 -15.29
C PRO A 200 -2.86 -37.06 -14.92
N MET A 201 -3.83 -37.98 -15.02
CA MET A 201 -5.25 -37.70 -14.76
C MET A 201 -5.49 -37.49 -13.27
N LEU A 202 -4.91 -38.37 -12.44
CA LEU A 202 -4.99 -38.24 -10.99
C LEU A 202 -4.26 -36.99 -10.49
N ALA A 203 -3.09 -36.67 -11.07
CA ALA A 203 -2.38 -35.43 -10.77
C ALA A 203 -3.22 -34.18 -11.10
N ASN A 204 -3.86 -34.15 -12.27
CA ASN A 204 -4.77 -33.07 -12.65
C ASN A 204 -5.96 -32.90 -11.70
N ALA A 205 -6.53 -34.02 -11.22
CA ALA A 205 -7.62 -33.98 -10.26
C ALA A 205 -7.17 -33.44 -8.89
N LEU A 206 -5.99 -33.87 -8.41
CA LEU A 206 -5.39 -33.39 -7.16
C LEU A 206 -5.10 -31.87 -7.19
N VAL A 207 -4.48 -31.38 -8.27
CA VAL A 207 -4.19 -29.94 -8.44
C VAL A 207 -5.48 -29.12 -8.56
N GLY A 208 -6.49 -29.64 -9.28
CA GLY A 208 -7.80 -29.00 -9.36
C GLY A 208 -8.54 -28.99 -8.02
N GLY A 209 -8.37 -30.02 -7.19
CA GLY A 209 -8.94 -30.08 -5.84
C GLY A 209 -8.38 -29.01 -4.91
N LEU A 210 -7.07 -28.73 -4.96
CA LEU A 210 -6.46 -27.62 -4.21
C LEU A 210 -7.06 -26.27 -4.60
N ASP A 211 -7.20 -26.03 -5.90
CA ASP A 211 -7.79 -24.81 -6.43
C ASP A 211 -9.24 -24.62 -5.96
N ALA A 212 -10.04 -25.69 -5.93
CA ALA A 212 -11.39 -25.67 -5.38
C ALA A 212 -11.41 -25.42 -3.87
N ALA A 213 -10.56 -26.10 -3.10
CA ALA A 213 -10.43 -25.92 -1.65
C ALA A 213 -10.05 -24.49 -1.27
N THR A 214 -9.21 -23.84 -2.08
CA THR A 214 -8.80 -22.45 -1.84
C THR A 214 -9.94 -21.46 -2.06
N ARG A 215 -10.74 -21.68 -3.11
CA ARG A 215 -11.93 -20.85 -3.37
C ARG A 215 -12.95 -20.98 -2.24
N GLU A 216 -13.11 -22.16 -1.66
CA GLU A 216 -13.99 -22.37 -0.50
C GLU A 216 -13.52 -21.57 0.72
N LEU A 217 -12.21 -21.42 0.91
CA LEU A 217 -11.62 -20.62 1.98
C LEU A 217 -11.68 -19.10 1.72
N GLY A 218 -12.22 -18.65 0.58
CA GLY A 218 -12.38 -17.23 0.24
C GLY A 218 -11.08 -16.49 -0.07
N SER A 219 -10.00 -17.21 -0.42
CA SER A 219 -8.65 -16.66 -0.56
C SER A 219 -8.12 -16.63 -2.00
N GLY A 220 -9.00 -16.64 -3.01
CA GLY A 220 -8.62 -16.73 -4.43
C GLY A 220 -8.17 -18.13 -4.84
N SER A 221 -7.52 -18.28 -6.00
CA SER A 221 -6.90 -19.57 -6.37
C SER A 221 -5.64 -19.81 -5.51
N ALA A 222 -5.35 -21.08 -5.14
CA ALA A 222 -4.12 -21.48 -4.43
C ALA A 222 -2.86 -20.91 -5.09
N PHE A 223 -2.94 -20.69 -6.39
CA PHE A 223 -1.87 -20.27 -7.28
C PHE A 223 -2.15 -18.91 -7.93
N GLY A 224 -3.19 -18.20 -7.47
CA GLY A 224 -3.73 -16.99 -8.06
C GLY A 224 -3.82 -15.80 -7.12
N ARG A 225 -2.87 -15.63 -6.19
CA ARG A 225 -2.42 -14.24 -5.95
C ARG A 225 -1.89 -13.77 -7.30
N VAL A 226 -2.68 -12.99 -8.03
CA VAL A 226 -2.35 -12.52 -9.37
C VAL A 226 -1.13 -11.62 -9.24
N HIS A 227 0.05 -12.21 -9.31
CA HIS A 227 1.27 -11.51 -9.62
C HIS A 227 1.52 -11.76 -11.10
N SER A 228 1.39 -10.72 -11.91
CA SER A 228 1.81 -10.77 -13.31
C SER A 228 3.33 -10.96 -13.38
N LEU A 229 3.73 -11.76 -14.36
CA LEU A 229 5.11 -11.93 -14.82
C LEU A 229 5.47 -10.74 -15.75
N PRO A 230 6.75 -10.52 -16.11
CA PRO A 230 7.24 -9.29 -16.77
C PRO A 230 6.76 -9.05 -18.23
N ASP A 231 5.65 -9.67 -18.66
CA ASP A 231 4.96 -9.42 -19.92
C ASP A 231 3.52 -8.95 -19.63
N ALA A 232 3.04 -7.98 -20.41
CA ALA A 232 1.69 -7.43 -20.36
C ALA A 232 0.56 -8.44 -20.02
N ALA A 233 -0.08 -8.26 -18.86
CA ALA A 233 -1.17 -9.09 -18.37
C ALA A 233 -2.56 -8.46 -18.59
N ARG A 234 -3.60 -9.28 -18.69
CA ARG A 234 -5.00 -8.84 -18.61
C ARG A 234 -5.63 -9.41 -17.35
N MET A 235 -6.01 -8.53 -16.42
CA MET A 235 -6.57 -8.87 -15.12
C MET A 235 -8.05 -8.46 -15.07
N ILE A 236 -8.90 -9.33 -14.53
CA ILE A 236 -10.35 -9.14 -14.41
C ILE A 236 -10.73 -9.58 -12.99
N GLY A 237 -11.27 -8.68 -12.17
CA GLY A 237 -11.61 -8.92 -10.76
C GLY A 237 -12.80 -9.85 -10.60
N GLY A 238 -13.93 -9.45 -11.17
CA GLY A 238 -15.18 -10.21 -10.99
C GLY A 238 -16.00 -9.58 -9.88
N GLN A 239 -16.63 -10.37 -9.01
CA GLN A 239 -17.40 -9.86 -7.86
C GLN A 239 -16.57 -10.00 -6.58
N GLY A 240 -16.73 -9.05 -5.66
CA GLY A 240 -15.97 -8.95 -4.43
C GLY A 240 -14.96 -7.81 -4.50
N ASP A 241 -14.25 -7.61 -3.39
CA ASP A 241 -13.13 -6.67 -3.32
C ASP A 241 -11.87 -7.38 -3.86
N ASP A 242 -11.35 -6.92 -4.99
CA ASP A 242 -10.23 -7.54 -5.69
C ASP A 242 -8.92 -6.75 -5.55
N ILE A 243 -7.79 -7.44 -5.74
CA ILE A 243 -6.44 -6.85 -5.70
C ILE A 243 -5.69 -7.18 -7.00
N PHE A 244 -5.29 -6.13 -7.73
CA PHE A 244 -4.49 -6.19 -8.95
C PHE A 244 -3.05 -5.79 -8.66
N TYR A 245 -2.09 -6.52 -9.22
CA TYR A 245 -0.68 -6.13 -9.18
C TYR A 245 -0.26 -5.69 -10.58
N VAL A 246 0.30 -4.49 -10.70
CA VAL A 246 0.74 -3.92 -11.99
C VAL A 246 2.24 -3.68 -11.94
N ASP A 247 2.96 -4.32 -12.86
CA ASP A 247 4.43 -4.23 -12.97
C ASP A 247 4.93 -4.01 -14.40
N ASP A 248 4.06 -4.16 -15.41
CA ASP A 248 4.35 -3.86 -16.80
C ASP A 248 3.40 -2.80 -17.38
N ARG A 249 3.91 -1.93 -18.25
CA ARG A 249 3.09 -0.87 -18.87
C ARG A 249 2.01 -1.40 -19.81
N GLY A 250 2.12 -2.65 -20.25
CA GLY A 250 1.11 -3.31 -21.05
C GLY A 250 0.00 -3.98 -20.22
N ASP A 251 0.12 -4.00 -18.90
CA ASP A 251 -0.91 -4.56 -18.02
C ASP A 251 -2.24 -3.84 -18.20
N ARG A 252 -3.33 -4.61 -18.13
CA ARG A 252 -4.69 -4.09 -18.26
C ARG A 252 -5.61 -4.67 -17.21
N VAL A 253 -6.03 -3.82 -16.28
CA VAL A 253 -7.09 -4.10 -15.30
C VAL A 253 -8.46 -3.86 -15.94
N VAL A 254 -9.44 -4.71 -15.64
CA VAL A 254 -10.81 -4.65 -16.17
C VAL A 254 -11.80 -4.90 -15.04
N GLU A 255 -12.39 -3.83 -14.53
CA GLU A 255 -13.44 -3.88 -13.51
C GLU A 255 -14.79 -3.41 -13.99
N ASP A 256 -15.81 -4.13 -13.55
CA ASP A 256 -17.22 -3.91 -13.85
C ASP A 256 -17.93 -3.18 -12.69
N ALA A 257 -19.00 -2.45 -13.01
CA ALA A 257 -19.71 -1.64 -12.03
C ALA A 257 -20.37 -2.47 -10.91
N GLY A 258 -20.21 -2.03 -9.66
CA GLY A 258 -20.96 -2.55 -8.51
C GLY A 258 -20.48 -3.90 -8.00
N HIS A 259 -19.21 -4.22 -8.26
CA HIS A 259 -18.63 -5.50 -7.91
C HIS A 259 -17.81 -5.51 -6.62
N GLY A 260 -17.31 -4.38 -6.13
CA GLY A 260 -16.61 -4.31 -4.85
C GLY A 260 -15.89 -2.99 -4.68
N ASN A 261 -14.96 -2.94 -3.72
CA ASN A 261 -13.92 -1.93 -3.61
C ASN A 261 -12.58 -2.55 -3.99
N ASP A 262 -12.02 -2.10 -5.10
CA ASP A 262 -10.93 -2.75 -5.77
C ASP A 262 -9.61 -1.98 -5.63
N THR A 263 -8.51 -2.73 -5.45
CA THR A 263 -7.18 -2.18 -5.18
C THR A 263 -6.19 -2.51 -6.28
N VAL A 264 -5.50 -1.51 -6.80
CA VAL A 264 -4.33 -1.68 -7.66
C VAL A 264 -3.06 -1.42 -6.86
N ILE A 265 -2.17 -2.40 -6.80
CA ILE A 265 -0.82 -2.29 -6.25
C ILE A 265 0.16 -2.21 -7.42
N SER A 266 0.81 -1.08 -7.62
CA SER A 266 1.65 -0.85 -8.80
C SER A 266 3.12 -0.60 -8.45
N SER A 267 4.06 -1.27 -9.12
CA SER A 267 5.50 -0.96 -9.03
C SER A 267 5.99 -0.02 -10.15
N ILE A 268 5.07 0.45 -10.99
CA ILE A 268 5.30 1.44 -12.05
C ILE A 268 4.27 2.57 -11.94
N SER A 269 4.47 3.65 -12.67
CA SER A 269 3.46 4.71 -12.73
C SER A 269 2.16 4.21 -13.36
N PHE A 270 1.01 4.65 -12.83
CA PHE A 270 -0.28 4.09 -13.19
C PHE A 270 -1.42 5.12 -13.13
N ALA A 271 -2.41 4.99 -14.02
CA ALA A 271 -3.62 5.80 -14.05
C ALA A 271 -4.87 4.91 -14.00
N LEU A 272 -5.64 4.94 -12.91
CA LEU A 272 -6.87 4.16 -12.77
C LEU A 272 -7.86 4.45 -13.92
N ARG A 273 -7.98 5.72 -14.32
CA ARG A 273 -8.87 6.18 -15.41
C ARG A 273 -8.62 5.53 -16.78
N ASP A 274 -7.41 5.05 -17.03
CA ASP A 274 -7.08 4.41 -18.32
C ASP A 274 -7.58 2.95 -18.38
N HIS A 275 -8.01 2.41 -17.24
CA HIS A 275 -8.41 1.01 -17.08
C HIS A 275 -9.89 0.86 -16.71
N SER A 276 -10.33 1.48 -15.61
CA SER A 276 -11.73 1.46 -15.19
C SER A 276 -12.09 2.65 -14.31
N GLN A 277 -13.34 3.08 -14.40
CA GLN A 277 -13.96 4.07 -13.49
C GLN A 277 -14.44 3.45 -12.17
N HIS A 278 -14.27 2.14 -12.01
CA HIS A 278 -14.72 1.33 -10.88
C HIS A 278 -13.53 0.79 -10.07
N LEU A 279 -12.40 1.50 -10.12
CA LEU A 279 -11.25 1.22 -9.27
C LEU A 279 -11.18 2.31 -8.22
N GLU A 280 -11.03 1.92 -6.96
CA GLU A 280 -11.13 2.82 -5.81
C GLU A 280 -9.76 3.12 -5.21
N VAL A 281 -8.83 2.15 -5.19
CA VAL A 281 -7.55 2.27 -4.49
C VAL A 281 -6.36 2.06 -5.44
N LEU A 282 -5.36 2.93 -5.35
CA LEU A 282 -4.05 2.78 -5.99
C LEU A 282 -2.94 2.90 -4.94
N ASP A 283 -2.16 1.85 -4.75
CA ASP A 283 -0.96 1.85 -3.90
C ASP A 283 0.29 1.66 -4.76
N LEU A 284 1.14 2.69 -4.83
CA LEU A 284 2.44 2.62 -5.49
C LEU A 284 3.46 1.95 -4.56
N THR A 285 4.39 1.19 -5.13
CA THR A 285 5.40 0.43 -4.36
C THR A 285 6.82 0.69 -4.86
N GLY A 286 7.79 0.33 -4.04
CA GLY A 286 9.22 0.51 -4.34
C GLY A 286 9.74 1.88 -3.93
N THR A 287 10.88 2.27 -4.52
CA THR A 287 11.62 3.49 -4.16
C THR A 287 11.88 4.37 -5.39
N ALA A 288 11.17 4.11 -6.49
CA ALA A 288 11.31 4.88 -7.72
C ALA A 288 10.38 6.08 -7.68
N ASP A 289 10.78 7.17 -8.34
CA ASP A 289 9.94 8.35 -8.54
C ASP A 289 8.81 7.99 -9.52
N LEU A 290 7.60 7.80 -8.99
CA LEU A 290 6.44 7.34 -9.77
C LEU A 290 5.36 8.39 -9.84
N TRP A 291 4.41 8.21 -10.76
CA TRP A 291 3.21 9.03 -10.81
C TRP A 291 1.96 8.14 -10.71
N GLY A 292 0.96 8.64 -10.01
CA GLY A 292 -0.33 7.99 -9.80
C GLY A 292 -1.45 8.91 -10.25
N THR A 293 -2.43 8.38 -10.97
CA THR A 293 -3.66 9.13 -11.25
C THR A 293 -4.91 8.33 -10.97
N GLY A 294 -5.88 8.95 -10.30
CA GLY A 294 -7.21 8.40 -10.06
C GLY A 294 -8.11 8.43 -11.31
N ASN A 295 -9.41 8.37 -11.06
CA ASN A 295 -10.46 8.37 -12.07
C ASN A 295 -11.54 9.44 -11.78
N GLY A 296 -12.82 9.10 -11.87
CA GLY A 296 -13.92 10.02 -11.62
C GLY A 296 -14.65 9.78 -10.30
N ALA A 297 -14.17 8.80 -9.51
CA ALA A 297 -14.73 8.39 -8.23
C ALA A 297 -13.91 8.97 -7.07
N ALA A 298 -14.35 8.74 -5.83
CA ALA A 298 -13.56 9.05 -4.65
C ALA A 298 -12.46 7.99 -4.46
N ASN A 299 -11.25 8.30 -4.91
CA ASN A 299 -10.10 7.41 -4.89
C ASN A 299 -9.22 7.60 -3.66
N ARG A 300 -8.60 6.51 -3.22
CA ARG A 300 -7.45 6.53 -2.31
C ARG A 300 -6.20 6.22 -3.10
N ILE A 301 -5.24 7.14 -3.13
CA ILE A 301 -3.95 6.94 -3.81
C ILE A 301 -2.83 7.09 -2.79
N THR A 302 -2.05 6.03 -2.60
CA THR A 302 -0.86 6.02 -1.76
C THR A 302 0.37 5.94 -2.64
N GLY A 303 1.33 6.86 -2.45
CA GLY A 303 2.65 6.83 -3.05
C GLY A 303 3.59 5.83 -2.38
N ASN A 304 4.84 5.82 -2.84
CA ASN A 304 5.90 4.93 -2.38
C ASN A 304 7.01 5.70 -1.64
N ASP A 305 8.24 5.18 -1.58
CA ASP A 305 9.36 5.84 -0.88
C ASP A 305 10.14 6.85 -1.75
N GLY A 306 9.78 7.02 -3.03
CA GLY A 306 10.43 7.94 -3.97
C GLY A 306 9.62 9.23 -4.16
N ASP A 307 10.15 10.19 -4.93
CA ASP A 307 9.47 11.48 -5.16
C ASP A 307 8.28 11.28 -6.13
N ASN A 308 7.05 11.31 -5.62
CA ASN A 308 5.86 10.95 -6.38
C ASN A 308 5.11 12.17 -6.95
N VAL A 309 4.34 11.94 -8.02
CA VAL A 309 3.36 12.91 -8.55
C VAL A 309 1.98 12.27 -8.54
N LEU A 310 1.11 12.74 -7.65
CA LEU A 310 -0.22 12.18 -7.43
C LEU A 310 -1.31 13.18 -7.87
N ASN A 311 -2.33 12.67 -8.56
CA ASN A 311 -3.50 13.42 -9.00
C ASN A 311 -4.74 12.53 -8.80
N GLY A 312 -5.69 12.91 -7.95
CA GLY A 312 -6.94 12.16 -7.73
C GLY A 312 -7.89 12.26 -8.94
N ALA A 313 -7.75 13.35 -9.69
CA ALA A 313 -8.46 13.69 -10.92
C ALA A 313 -9.81 14.34 -10.66
N TRP A 314 -10.92 13.60 -10.76
CA TRP A 314 -12.21 14.10 -10.29
C TRP A 314 -12.67 13.18 -9.17
N GLY A 315 -13.20 13.74 -8.11
CA GLY A 315 -13.66 12.92 -7.00
C GLY A 315 -13.66 13.72 -5.74
N ASN A 316 -13.76 13.03 -4.60
CA ASN A 316 -13.28 13.56 -3.33
C ASN A 316 -12.25 12.55 -2.87
N ASP A 317 -10.99 12.81 -3.18
CA ASP A 317 -9.91 11.86 -3.16
C ASP A 317 -9.11 11.95 -1.86
N THR A 318 -8.35 10.90 -1.56
CA THR A 318 -7.32 10.92 -0.52
C THR A 318 -5.99 10.58 -1.17
N LEU A 319 -5.10 11.56 -1.25
CA LEU A 319 -3.74 11.41 -1.77
C LEU A 319 -2.76 11.36 -0.61
N ILE A 320 -1.91 10.34 -0.56
CA ILE A 320 -0.90 10.13 0.47
C ILE A 320 0.45 9.97 -0.23
N GLY A 321 1.39 10.91 -0.05
CA GLY A 321 2.71 10.89 -0.69
C GLY A 321 3.59 9.75 -0.20
N GLY A 322 3.90 9.74 1.10
CA GLY A 322 4.70 8.69 1.73
C GLY A 322 6.02 9.21 2.25
N ASN A 323 7.14 8.68 1.75
CA ASN A 323 8.45 9.32 1.93
C ASN A 323 8.88 9.88 0.57
N GLY A 324 9.74 10.89 0.56
CA GLY A 324 10.18 11.54 -0.67
C GLY A 324 9.57 12.94 -0.78
N ASN A 325 10.00 13.71 -1.78
CA ASN A 325 9.46 15.04 -2.04
C ASN A 325 8.32 14.90 -3.05
N ASP A 326 7.10 14.80 -2.55
CA ASP A 326 5.91 14.46 -3.31
C ASP A 326 5.20 15.70 -3.85
N ARG A 327 4.52 15.54 -4.99
CA ARG A 327 3.63 16.54 -5.59
C ARG A 327 2.21 16.01 -5.60
N LEU A 328 1.39 16.55 -4.72
CA LEU A 328 -0.03 16.23 -4.60
C LEU A 328 -0.82 17.31 -5.36
N TRP A 329 -0.95 17.10 -6.67
CA TRP A 329 -1.54 18.04 -7.61
C TRP A 329 -2.91 17.54 -8.05
N ASP A 330 -3.89 17.62 -7.15
CA ASP A 330 -5.27 17.35 -7.55
C ASP A 330 -5.79 18.44 -8.50
N SER A 331 -6.88 18.16 -9.20
CA SER A 331 -7.48 19.10 -10.14
C SER A 331 -8.92 19.48 -9.84
N LYS A 332 -9.67 18.63 -9.13
CA LYS A 332 -11.08 18.81 -8.76
C LYS A 332 -11.47 17.82 -7.66
N GLY A 333 -11.90 18.37 -6.55
CA GLY A 333 -12.58 17.60 -5.54
C GLY A 333 -12.63 18.37 -4.24
N ALA A 334 -13.24 17.78 -3.22
CA ALA A 334 -12.91 18.17 -1.85
C ALA A 334 -11.99 17.07 -1.31
N ASP A 335 -10.69 17.32 -1.37
CA ASP A 335 -9.69 16.26 -1.29
C ASP A 335 -8.92 16.29 0.03
N ARG A 336 -8.40 15.14 0.44
CA ARG A 336 -7.49 15.02 1.57
C ARG A 336 -6.08 14.77 1.04
N LEU A 337 -5.19 15.73 1.24
CA LEU A 337 -3.81 15.70 0.75
C LEU A 337 -2.87 15.51 1.95
N VAL A 338 -2.13 14.40 1.96
CA VAL A 338 -1.18 14.03 3.02
C VAL A 338 0.18 13.81 2.39
N GLY A 339 1.14 14.68 2.62
CA GLY A 339 2.48 14.59 2.02
C GLY A 339 3.27 13.46 2.64
N GLY A 340 3.52 13.56 3.95
CA GLY A 340 4.36 12.62 4.66
C GLY A 340 5.77 13.16 4.75
N ARG A 341 6.79 12.30 4.77
CA ARG A 341 8.17 12.76 4.97
C ARG A 341 8.80 13.26 3.68
N GLY A 342 9.36 14.45 3.73
CA GLY A 342 10.07 15.09 2.63
C GLY A 342 9.55 16.51 2.46
N ASN A 343 10.07 17.24 1.48
CA ASN A 343 9.58 18.59 1.19
C ASN A 343 8.51 18.50 0.11
N ASP A 344 7.25 18.50 0.53
CA ASP A 344 6.10 18.19 -0.32
C ASP A 344 5.48 19.46 -0.92
N VAL A 345 4.75 19.25 -2.02
CA VAL A 345 4.07 20.31 -2.76
C VAL A 345 2.61 19.97 -2.94
N TYR A 346 1.75 20.89 -2.54
CA TYR A 346 0.31 20.79 -2.60
C TYR A 346 -0.29 21.78 -3.59
N LEU A 347 -1.32 21.37 -4.33
CA LEU A 347 -2.25 22.30 -4.95
C LEU A 347 -3.50 22.44 -4.08
N TYR A 348 -3.83 23.66 -3.67
CA TYR A 348 -5.10 24.02 -3.05
C TYR A 348 -5.98 24.73 -4.09
N ASP A 349 -7.03 24.07 -4.56
CA ASP A 349 -7.92 24.61 -5.60
C ASP A 349 -9.41 24.55 -5.24
N ASN A 350 -9.76 23.89 -4.13
CA ASN A 350 -11.11 23.81 -3.60
C ASN A 350 -11.14 24.13 -2.09
N ASP A 351 -12.17 24.86 -1.67
CA ASP A 351 -12.37 25.21 -0.25
C ASP A 351 -12.68 23.97 0.63
N GLY A 352 -13.00 22.83 0.01
CA GLY A 352 -13.17 21.55 0.68
C GLY A 352 -11.88 20.77 0.92
N ASP A 353 -10.74 21.21 0.36
CA ASP A 353 -9.48 20.49 0.47
C ASP A 353 -8.92 20.54 1.89
N GLN A 354 -8.26 19.46 2.30
CA GLN A 354 -7.59 19.33 3.60
C GLN A 354 -6.15 18.90 3.39
N ILE A 355 -5.22 19.84 3.58
CA ILE A 355 -3.78 19.56 3.60
C ILE A 355 -3.39 19.13 5.02
N VAL A 356 -2.61 18.05 5.12
CA VAL A 356 -2.26 17.42 6.39
C VAL A 356 -0.76 17.21 6.43
N GLU A 357 -0.14 17.83 7.42
CA GLU A 357 1.30 17.78 7.67
C GLU A 357 1.58 17.51 9.15
N ALA A 358 2.70 16.87 9.47
CA ALA A 358 3.15 16.66 10.84
C ALA A 358 4.53 17.26 11.12
N ALA A 359 4.82 17.45 12.42
CA ALA A 359 6.06 18.06 12.86
C ALA A 359 7.29 17.24 12.44
N GLY A 360 8.23 17.89 11.77
CA GLY A 360 9.52 17.31 11.40
C GLY A 360 9.46 16.39 10.18
N GLU A 361 8.42 16.53 9.36
CA GLU A 361 8.28 15.79 8.11
C GLU A 361 8.95 16.49 6.91
N GLY A 362 9.05 17.81 6.91
CA GLY A 362 9.88 18.54 5.94
C GLY A 362 9.68 20.04 5.96
N MET A 363 9.85 20.66 4.80
CA MET A 363 9.60 22.08 4.52
C MET A 363 8.66 22.17 3.31
N ASP A 364 7.40 22.43 3.57
CA ASP A 364 6.34 22.11 2.62
C ASP A 364 5.78 23.37 1.93
N MET A 365 5.30 23.19 0.70
CA MET A 365 4.86 24.26 -0.19
C MET A 365 3.40 24.08 -0.61
N VAL A 366 2.58 25.09 -0.36
CA VAL A 366 1.22 25.16 -0.89
C VAL A 366 1.15 26.15 -2.04
N TYR A 367 0.68 25.68 -3.19
CA TYR A 367 0.24 26.53 -4.29
C TYR A 367 -1.28 26.68 -4.23
N ALA A 368 -1.77 27.89 -4.02
CA ALA A 368 -3.21 28.15 -3.87
C ALA A 368 -3.77 28.92 -5.06
N THR A 369 -4.85 28.43 -5.67
CA THR A 369 -5.62 29.16 -6.70
C THR A 369 -6.83 29.89 -6.12
N ARG A 370 -7.01 29.80 -4.80
CA ARG A 370 -8.07 30.40 -3.98
C ARG A 370 -7.50 30.98 -2.71
N SER A 371 -8.32 31.76 -2.00
CA SER A 371 -7.93 32.25 -0.69
C SER A 371 -7.79 31.11 0.31
N ILE A 372 -6.74 31.12 1.13
CA ILE A 372 -6.43 30.04 2.08
C ILE A 372 -5.92 30.60 3.40
N GLU A 373 -6.20 29.87 4.48
CA GLU A 373 -5.63 30.11 5.80
C GLU A 373 -4.92 28.83 6.30
N LEU A 374 -3.58 28.80 6.26
CA LEU A 374 -2.79 27.61 6.57
C LEU A 374 -3.10 27.03 7.96
N ARG A 375 -3.41 27.89 8.94
CA ARG A 375 -3.81 27.50 10.31
C ARG A 375 -5.00 26.54 10.38
N HIS A 376 -5.86 26.48 9.36
CA HIS A 376 -7.00 25.56 9.30
C HIS A 376 -6.63 24.18 8.73
N HIS A 377 -5.42 24.04 8.17
CA HIS A 377 -4.92 22.81 7.59
C HIS A 377 -3.82 22.20 8.45
N SER A 378 -2.72 22.93 8.67
CA SER A 378 -1.63 22.48 9.53
C SER A 378 -0.80 23.63 10.10
N GLN A 379 -0.19 23.38 11.26
CA GLN A 379 0.83 24.24 11.89
C GLN A 379 2.25 23.91 11.38
N HIS A 380 2.37 22.99 10.43
CA HIS A 380 3.62 22.45 9.90
C HIS A 380 3.70 22.67 8.38
N ILE A 381 3.16 23.79 7.91
CA ILE A 381 3.32 24.24 6.52
C ILE A 381 4.06 25.55 6.59
N GLU A 382 5.17 25.66 5.86
CA GLU A 382 6.07 26.81 5.97
C GLU A 382 5.99 27.74 4.77
N ARG A 383 5.46 27.30 3.62
CA ARG A 383 5.45 28.11 2.40
C ARG A 383 4.11 28.11 1.69
N LEU A 384 3.70 29.29 1.25
CA LEU A 384 2.50 29.53 0.47
C LEU A 384 2.82 30.43 -0.72
N ALA A 385 2.35 30.05 -1.91
CA ALA A 385 2.27 30.95 -3.06
C ALA A 385 0.86 30.98 -3.64
N LEU A 386 0.33 32.18 -3.81
CA LEU A 386 -0.91 32.43 -4.51
C LEU A 386 -0.67 32.39 -6.02
N LEU A 387 -1.57 31.75 -6.76
CA LEU A 387 -1.49 31.59 -8.20
C LEU A 387 -2.54 32.42 -8.94
N GLY A 388 -2.32 32.63 -10.23
CA GLY A 388 -3.25 33.32 -11.11
C GLY A 388 -3.23 34.85 -10.94
N ALA A 389 -4.33 35.49 -11.34
CA ALA A 389 -4.47 36.95 -11.35
C ALA A 389 -5.70 37.44 -10.57
N ALA A 390 -6.39 36.54 -9.86
CA ALA A 390 -7.51 36.90 -9.03
C ALA A 390 -7.01 37.53 -7.72
N ALA A 391 -7.79 38.46 -7.17
CA ALA A 391 -7.60 39.02 -5.83
C ALA A 391 -7.97 37.96 -4.78
N ILE A 392 -7.04 37.05 -4.52
CA ILE A 392 -7.13 36.00 -3.50
C ILE A 392 -6.19 36.34 -2.33
N ASN A 393 -6.44 35.75 -1.17
CA ASN A 393 -5.75 36.12 0.07
C ASN A 393 -5.00 34.92 0.67
N GLY A 394 -3.90 35.20 1.36
CA GLY A 394 -3.11 34.18 2.05
C GLY A 394 -2.97 34.52 3.53
N THR A 395 -3.30 33.58 4.40
CA THR A 395 -2.98 33.69 5.83
C THR A 395 -2.13 32.50 6.26
N GLY A 396 -1.08 32.78 7.03
CA GLY A 396 -0.17 31.81 7.60
C GLY A 396 -0.76 31.02 8.78
N ASN A 397 0.14 30.42 9.55
CA ASN A 397 -0.15 29.64 10.75
C ASN A 397 0.65 30.19 11.95
N GLY A 398 0.98 29.35 12.93
CA GLY A 398 1.73 29.75 14.12
C GLY A 398 3.25 29.58 13.99
N ALA A 399 3.77 29.26 12.81
CA ALA A 399 5.18 29.04 12.50
C ALA A 399 5.71 30.12 11.57
N ASP A 400 7.04 30.19 11.42
CA ASP A 400 7.71 31.10 10.51
C ASP A 400 7.33 30.77 9.05
N ASN A 401 6.51 31.61 8.41
CA ASN A 401 5.96 31.36 7.08
C ASN A 401 6.56 32.26 6.00
N MET A 402 6.77 31.71 4.81
CA MET A 402 7.04 32.46 3.58
C MET A 402 5.78 32.49 2.71
N ILE A 403 5.16 33.66 2.59
CA ILE A 403 3.92 33.85 1.82
C ILE A 403 4.20 34.77 0.63
N ILE A 404 3.92 34.27 -0.57
CA ILE A 404 4.06 35.01 -1.83
C ILE A 404 2.67 35.22 -2.43
N GLY A 405 2.27 36.47 -2.64
CA GLY A 405 1.08 36.84 -3.39
C GLY A 405 1.23 36.64 -4.89
N ASN A 406 0.20 37.03 -5.64
CA ASN A 406 0.13 36.88 -7.08
C ASN A 406 0.17 38.26 -7.77
N VAL A 407 -0.47 38.39 -8.94
CA VAL A 407 -0.50 39.68 -9.69
C VAL A 407 -1.78 40.50 -9.44
N GLY A 408 -2.68 40.00 -8.58
CA GLY A 408 -3.88 40.71 -8.17
C GLY A 408 -3.71 41.24 -6.75
N ASN A 409 -4.59 42.16 -6.36
CA ASN A 409 -4.57 42.76 -5.03
C ASN A 409 -4.82 41.69 -3.94
N ASN A 410 -3.79 41.35 -3.17
CA ASN A 410 -3.85 40.34 -2.14
C ASN A 410 -3.89 40.97 -0.75
N MET A 411 -4.61 40.32 0.17
CA MET A 411 -4.39 40.50 1.60
C MET A 411 -3.56 39.33 2.12
N LEU A 412 -2.34 39.63 2.56
CA LEU A 412 -1.41 38.66 3.11
C LEU A 412 -1.29 38.87 4.63
N ASN A 413 -1.38 37.77 5.38
CA ASN A 413 -1.20 37.81 6.82
C ASN A 413 -0.31 36.66 7.31
N GLY A 414 0.87 36.97 7.84
CA GLY A 414 1.81 35.98 8.38
C GLY A 414 1.28 35.23 9.60
N ALA A 415 0.37 35.86 10.35
CA ALA A 415 -0.11 35.44 11.66
C ALA A 415 0.97 35.49 12.75
N TRP A 416 1.36 34.37 13.34
CA TRP A 416 2.42 34.36 14.36
C TRP A 416 3.66 33.66 13.81
N GLY A 417 4.83 34.13 14.19
CA GLY A 417 6.09 33.58 13.68
C GLY A 417 7.00 34.72 13.26
N ASN A 418 8.18 34.40 12.73
CA ASN A 418 8.99 35.36 11.97
C ASN A 418 8.74 35.09 10.49
N ASP A 419 7.85 35.88 9.90
CA ASP A 419 7.30 35.66 8.58
C ASP A 419 8.05 36.46 7.50
N THR A 420 7.93 36.01 6.26
CA THR A 420 8.32 36.76 5.07
C THR A 420 7.11 36.87 4.15
N LEU A 421 6.58 38.08 4.01
CA LEU A 421 5.43 38.37 3.15
C LEU A 421 5.89 39.14 1.92
N ARG A 422 5.52 38.64 0.74
CA ARG A 422 5.77 39.29 -0.56
C ARG A 422 4.45 39.51 -1.28
N GLY A 423 3.99 40.75 -1.41
CA GLY A 423 2.73 41.10 -2.07
C GLY A 423 2.72 40.69 -3.55
N GLY A 424 3.74 41.11 -4.29
CA GLY A 424 3.89 40.75 -5.69
C GLY A 424 3.51 41.92 -6.58
N ALA A 425 2.47 41.77 -7.40
CA ALA A 425 1.95 42.90 -8.17
C ALA A 425 0.48 43.13 -7.82
N GLY A 426 0.03 44.37 -7.96
CA GLY A 426 -1.30 44.76 -7.50
C GLY A 426 -1.17 45.65 -6.27
N ASN A 427 -2.30 46.13 -5.76
CA ASN A 427 -2.31 46.92 -4.53
C ASN A 427 -2.56 45.99 -3.36
N ASP A 428 -1.49 45.61 -2.67
CA ASP A 428 -1.51 44.57 -1.66
C ASP A 428 -1.68 45.14 -0.25
N THR A 429 -2.20 44.33 0.66
CA THR A 429 -2.26 44.65 2.09
C THR A 429 -1.49 43.57 2.84
N LEU A 430 -0.33 43.95 3.38
CA LEU A 430 0.54 43.08 4.16
C LEU A 430 0.31 43.40 5.63
N ARG A 431 -0.27 42.44 6.35
CA ARG A 431 -0.60 42.55 7.77
C ARG A 431 0.01 41.39 8.53
N ASP A 432 1.11 41.59 9.22
CA ASP A 432 1.59 40.62 10.19
C ASP A 432 0.92 40.81 11.55
N SER A 433 1.17 39.89 12.49
CA SER A 433 0.71 40.04 13.87
C SER A 433 1.84 40.17 14.87
N ALA A 434 2.48 39.09 15.30
CA ALA A 434 3.58 39.18 16.25
C ALA A 434 4.74 38.36 15.73
N GLY A 435 5.92 38.97 15.66
CA GLY A 435 7.02 38.35 14.94
C GLY A 435 8.24 39.25 14.84
N ASN A 436 9.20 38.83 14.04
CA ASN A 436 10.18 39.76 13.48
C ASN A 436 10.14 39.53 11.97
N ASP A 437 9.33 40.32 11.30
CA ASP A 437 8.79 39.98 10.00
C ASP A 437 9.50 40.77 8.89
N VAL A 438 9.51 40.21 7.68
CA VAL A 438 10.04 40.86 6.48
C VAL A 438 8.91 41.06 5.49
N LEU A 439 8.61 42.31 5.17
CA LEU A 439 7.50 42.71 4.31
C LEU A 439 8.04 43.37 3.03
N GLU A 440 7.62 42.84 1.88
CA GLU A 440 7.93 43.36 0.54
C GLU A 440 6.61 43.57 -0.19
N GLY A 441 6.23 44.82 -0.48
CA GLY A 441 4.97 45.12 -1.16
C GLY A 441 5.00 44.67 -2.62
N GLY A 442 6.11 44.98 -3.30
CA GLY A 442 6.32 44.64 -4.70
C GLY A 442 5.96 45.81 -5.61
N SER A 443 4.98 45.63 -6.49
CA SER A 443 4.55 46.69 -7.42
C SER A 443 3.08 47.01 -7.29
N GLY A 444 2.77 48.27 -7.02
CA GLY A 444 1.41 48.77 -6.85
C GLY A 444 1.40 49.78 -5.72
N ALA A 445 0.21 50.10 -5.24
CA ALA A 445 0.02 50.94 -4.06
C ALA A 445 -0.29 50.04 -2.86
N ASP A 446 0.74 49.70 -2.09
CA ASP A 446 0.66 48.69 -1.03
C ASP A 446 0.44 49.30 0.35
N VAL A 447 -0.19 48.54 1.24
CA VAL A 447 -0.46 48.93 2.63
C VAL A 447 0.23 47.96 3.57
N PHE A 448 1.12 48.47 4.42
CA PHE A 448 1.80 47.72 5.47
C PHE A 448 1.12 48.02 6.81
N VAL A 449 0.43 47.04 7.38
CA VAL A 449 -0.46 47.22 8.54
C VAL A 449 0.20 46.68 9.80
N PHE A 450 0.42 47.54 10.79
CA PHE A 450 1.03 47.18 12.07
C PHE A 450 0.01 47.28 13.22
N GLY A 451 -0.06 46.22 14.02
CA GLY A 451 -0.90 46.13 15.21
C GLY A 451 -0.13 46.29 16.52
N ALA A 452 -0.82 46.28 17.66
CA ALA A 452 -0.15 46.29 18.96
C ALA A 452 0.75 45.06 19.13
N GLY A 453 2.03 45.27 19.44
CA GLY A 453 2.98 44.17 19.66
C GLY A 453 3.50 43.51 18.38
N PHE A 454 3.58 44.26 17.28
CA PHE A 454 4.04 43.78 15.96
C PHE A 454 5.42 43.11 16.01
N GLY A 455 6.32 43.61 16.87
CA GLY A 455 7.64 43.04 17.07
C GLY A 455 8.73 43.83 16.36
N LYS A 456 9.62 43.20 15.59
CA LYS A 456 10.76 43.89 14.95
C LYS A 456 10.81 43.62 13.47
N ASP A 457 10.15 44.47 12.72
CA ASP A 457 9.83 44.19 11.33
C ASP A 457 10.66 45.04 10.38
N VAL A 458 10.76 44.57 9.15
CA VAL A 458 11.51 45.22 8.08
C VAL A 458 10.63 45.33 6.85
N VAL A 459 10.33 46.56 6.43
CA VAL A 459 9.73 46.84 5.13
C VAL A 459 10.85 47.13 4.14
N THR A 460 10.92 46.33 3.08
CA THR A 460 12.12 46.31 2.22
C THR A 460 12.08 47.26 1.03
N ASP A 461 10.91 47.72 0.63
CA ASP A 461 10.72 48.42 -0.66
C ASP A 461 9.75 49.61 -0.61
N PHE A 462 9.52 50.16 0.59
CA PHE A 462 8.63 51.30 0.78
C PHE A 462 9.08 52.53 -0.05
N ASP A 463 8.22 53.03 -0.94
CA ASP A 463 8.46 54.18 -1.81
C ASP A 463 7.47 55.34 -1.53
N PRO A 464 7.84 56.31 -0.67
CA PRO A 464 6.99 57.46 -0.36
C PRO A 464 6.84 58.45 -1.52
N LEU A 465 7.56 58.29 -2.63
CA LEU A 465 7.63 59.28 -3.69
C LEU A 465 6.83 58.93 -4.94
N GLN A 466 6.49 57.65 -5.16
CA GLN A 466 5.94 57.26 -6.47
C GLN A 466 4.68 56.39 -6.44
N ARG A 467 4.30 55.79 -5.31
CA ARG A 467 3.38 54.65 -5.36
C ARG A 467 2.11 54.74 -4.52
N GLY A 468 1.97 55.77 -3.67
CA GLY A 468 0.81 55.87 -2.77
C GLY A 468 0.76 54.71 -1.77
N GLU A 469 1.92 54.15 -1.46
CA GLU A 469 2.09 53.16 -0.41
C GLU A 469 1.83 53.79 0.96
N VAL A 470 1.35 52.99 1.90
CA VAL A 470 0.93 53.46 3.22
C VAL A 470 1.47 52.54 4.31
N ILE A 471 2.01 53.15 5.36
CA ILE A 471 2.24 52.49 6.64
C ILE A 471 1.01 52.74 7.52
N ASP A 472 0.20 51.72 7.75
CA ASP A 472 -0.97 51.79 8.62
C ASP A 472 -0.59 51.44 10.06
N LEU A 473 -0.61 52.47 10.91
CA LEU A 473 -0.32 52.41 12.35
C LEU A 473 -1.59 52.51 13.20
N SER A 474 -2.79 52.39 12.61
CA SER A 474 -4.05 52.51 13.35
C SER A 474 -4.25 51.44 14.43
N GLY A 475 -3.48 50.35 14.35
CA GLY A 475 -3.41 49.31 15.37
C GLY A 475 -2.39 49.58 16.49
N VAL A 476 -1.60 50.66 16.43
CA VAL A 476 -0.48 50.95 17.34
C VAL A 476 -0.88 52.06 18.34
N PRO A 477 -1.34 51.71 19.55
CA PRO A 477 -1.98 52.67 20.47
C PRO A 477 -1.02 53.67 21.12
N THR A 478 0.29 53.54 20.89
CA THR A 478 1.33 54.42 21.46
C THR A 478 1.71 55.55 20.51
N ILE A 479 1.14 55.60 19.30
CA ILE A 479 1.41 56.61 18.29
C ILE A 479 0.07 57.25 17.91
N ASP A 480 -0.12 58.51 18.30
CA ASP A 480 -1.44 59.17 18.20
C ASP A 480 -1.72 59.74 16.80
N ASP A 481 -0.74 60.41 16.20
CA ASP A 481 -0.84 61.08 14.91
C ASP A 481 0.54 61.29 14.27
N TYR A 482 0.58 61.91 13.09
CA TYR A 482 1.84 62.16 12.38
C TYR A 482 2.80 63.10 13.14
N ALA A 483 2.28 64.07 13.90
CA ALA A 483 3.13 64.99 14.65
C ALA A 483 3.84 64.24 15.80
N ASP A 484 3.11 63.37 16.49
CA ASP A 484 3.68 62.47 17.50
C ASP A 484 4.70 61.50 16.89
N LEU A 485 4.31 60.80 15.82
CA LEU A 485 5.19 59.89 15.07
C LEU A 485 6.51 60.56 14.70
N ARG A 486 6.44 61.74 14.06
CA ARG A 486 7.61 62.45 13.53
C ARG A 486 8.55 62.98 14.61
N GLN A 487 8.01 63.33 15.78
CA GLN A 487 8.75 63.94 16.87
C GLN A 487 9.34 62.89 17.84
N ASN A 488 8.58 61.84 18.13
CA ASN A 488 8.87 60.96 19.26
C ASN A 488 9.26 59.52 18.85
N HIS A 489 8.87 59.08 17.65
CA HIS A 489 8.94 57.65 17.28
C HIS A 489 9.81 57.36 16.06
N MET A 490 10.08 58.36 15.21
CA MET A 490 10.89 58.22 13.99
C MET A 490 12.33 58.71 14.15
N THR A 491 13.29 57.89 13.69
CA THR A 491 14.73 58.26 13.63
C THR A 491 15.38 57.78 12.34
N GLN A 492 16.33 58.56 11.81
CA GLN A 492 17.19 58.10 10.70
C GLN A 492 18.31 57.22 11.26
N SER A 493 18.55 56.07 10.66
CA SER A 493 19.64 55.14 11.00
C SER A 493 20.35 54.68 9.73
N GLY A 494 21.46 55.34 9.39
CA GLY A 494 22.11 55.14 8.10
C GLY A 494 21.16 55.54 6.96
N ASP A 495 21.00 54.66 5.98
CA ASP A 495 20.11 54.87 4.83
C ASP A 495 18.64 54.47 5.12
N ASN A 496 18.33 54.06 6.37
CA ASN A 496 17.01 53.56 6.76
C ASN A 496 16.28 54.51 7.71
N VAL A 497 14.95 54.43 7.75
CA VAL A 497 14.12 55.00 8.81
C VAL A 497 13.73 53.92 9.81
N LEU A 498 13.80 54.26 11.09
CA LEU A 498 13.38 53.41 12.20
C LEU A 498 12.20 54.05 12.91
N ILE A 499 11.06 53.36 12.92
CA ILE A 499 9.84 53.70 13.68
C ILE A 499 9.81 52.83 14.94
N ARG A 500 9.66 53.42 16.12
CA ARG A 500 9.59 52.69 17.40
C ARG A 500 8.28 52.99 18.09
N ASP A 501 7.66 52.00 18.69
CA ASP A 501 6.38 52.18 19.40
C ASP A 501 6.56 52.56 20.89
N GLY A 502 7.80 52.61 21.38
CA GLY A 502 8.12 52.86 22.79
C GLY A 502 7.91 51.67 23.74
N ALA A 503 7.30 50.58 23.30
CA ALA A 503 7.11 49.33 24.04
C ALA A 503 8.18 48.26 23.71
N GLY A 504 9.11 48.57 22.82
CA GLY A 504 10.23 47.70 22.43
C GLY A 504 10.11 47.13 21.02
N ASN A 505 9.00 47.41 20.33
CA ASN A 505 8.76 47.04 18.95
C ASN A 505 9.29 48.13 18.01
N HIS A 506 9.72 47.74 16.82
CA HIS A 506 10.15 48.71 15.80
C HIS A 506 10.02 48.19 14.38
N VAL A 507 9.72 49.11 13.46
CA VAL A 507 9.71 48.84 12.02
C VAL A 507 10.90 49.58 11.40
N ILE A 508 11.65 48.88 10.56
CA ILE A 508 12.70 49.47 9.71
C ILE A 508 12.13 49.63 8.30
N LEU A 509 12.11 50.86 7.80
CA LEU A 509 11.90 51.13 6.38
C LEU A 509 13.27 51.21 5.71
N LEU A 510 13.60 50.21 4.89
CA LEU A 510 14.90 50.14 4.22
C LEU A 510 15.04 51.18 3.10
N ASP A 511 16.21 51.78 2.98
CA ASP A 511 16.57 52.73 1.93
C ASP A 511 15.65 53.96 1.82
N VAL A 512 14.95 54.29 2.92
CA VAL A 512 14.08 55.46 3.05
C VAL A 512 14.78 56.56 3.85
N TRP A 513 14.69 57.79 3.36
CA TRP A 513 15.13 58.98 4.08
C TRP A 513 13.98 59.67 4.80
N LEU A 514 14.22 60.04 6.05
CA LEU A 514 13.26 60.71 6.94
C LEU A 514 12.68 62.01 6.37
N GLY A 515 13.41 62.68 5.47
CA GLY A 515 12.97 63.90 4.80
C GLY A 515 11.99 63.67 3.64
N GLN A 516 11.82 62.41 3.20
CA GLN A 516 10.89 62.03 2.13
C GLN A 516 9.48 61.74 2.66
N LEU A 517 9.37 61.44 3.95
CA LEU A 517 8.11 61.04 4.59
C LEU A 517 7.24 62.25 4.96
N SER A 518 5.93 62.08 4.78
CA SER A 518 4.85 63.04 4.97
C SER A 518 3.68 62.41 5.72
N ALA A 519 2.67 63.21 6.08
CA ALA A 519 1.48 62.67 6.75
C ALA A 519 0.64 61.74 5.86
N ASP A 520 0.74 61.88 4.53
CA ASP A 520 -0.04 61.08 3.58
C ASP A 520 0.49 59.64 3.44
N ASP A 521 1.72 59.38 3.90
CA ASP A 521 2.37 58.06 3.90
C ASP A 521 1.90 57.18 5.07
N PHE A 522 1.06 57.70 5.97
CA PHE A 522 0.66 57.03 7.21
C PHE A 522 -0.85 57.09 7.47
N VAL A 523 -1.34 56.06 8.16
CA VAL A 523 -2.70 56.02 8.73
C VAL A 523 -2.61 55.77 10.25
N PHE A 524 -3.48 56.41 11.02
CA PHE A 524 -3.54 56.36 12.49
C PHE A 524 -4.97 56.09 12.97
#